data_AF-A0A5Q4F8N7-F1
#
_entry.id   AF-A0A5Q4F8N7-F1
#
_cell.length_a   1.000
_cell.length_b   1.000
_cell.length_c   1.000
_cell.angle_alpha   90.00
_cell.angle_beta   90.00
_cell.angle_gamma   90.00
#
_symmetry.space_group_name_H-M   'P 1'
#
loop_
_entity.id
_entity.type
_entity.pdbx_description
1 polymer ?
#
loop_
_entity_poly.entity_id
_entity_poly.type
_entity_poly.pdbx_seq_one_letter_code
_entity_poly.pdbx_strand_id
1 'polypeptide(L)'
;MLETTRHNYRLITILISTIAAGLPLWTSSARQFDFTDPGFLAVWILIGVAASFIAQFVVNLKLRDMIGAFAIGYVSAVVIHFVSTILLTSFVQSRFELSLLMAMLAGSGSAWIGSLLWKGIRTGKKKRKK
;
A
#
# COMPACT_ATOMS: atom_id res chain seq x y z
N MET A 1 -7.62 19.06 19.25
CA MET A 1 -8.62 18.14 18.67
C MET A 1 -8.46 17.87 17.17
N LEU A 2 -7.95 18.80 16.35
CA LEU A 2 -7.69 18.54 14.91
C LEU A 2 -6.49 17.60 14.64
N GLU A 3 -5.52 17.53 15.55
CA GLU A 3 -4.33 16.66 15.38
C GLU A 3 -4.63 15.19 15.67
N THR A 4 -5.49 14.90 16.65
CA THR A 4 -5.90 13.53 16.99
C THR A 4 -6.69 12.89 15.86
N THR A 5 -7.60 13.63 15.21
CA THR A 5 -8.33 13.13 14.03
C THR A 5 -7.40 12.87 12.85
N ARG A 6 -6.40 13.75 12.64
CA ARG A 6 -5.40 13.56 11.58
C ARG A 6 -4.49 12.35 11.84
N HIS A 7 -4.14 12.09 13.09
CA HIS A 7 -3.38 10.90 13.48
C HIS A 7 -4.19 9.62 13.22
N ASN A 8 -5.46 9.59 13.67
CA ASN A 8 -6.36 8.45 13.43
C ASN A 8 -6.55 8.16 11.93
N TYR A 9 -6.64 9.22 11.13
CA TYR A 9 -6.72 9.13 9.67
C TYR A 9 -5.48 8.49 9.04
N ARG A 10 -4.28 8.84 9.53
CA ARG A 10 -3.05 8.19 9.08
C ARG A 10 -3.04 6.71 9.46
N LEU A 11 -3.44 6.36 10.68
CA LEU A 11 -3.52 4.97 11.13
C LEU A 11 -4.50 4.14 10.29
N ILE A 12 -5.71 4.65 10.02
CA ILE A 12 -6.68 3.98 9.15
C ILE A 12 -6.09 3.75 7.75
N THR A 13 -5.38 4.75 7.22
CA THR A 13 -4.74 4.64 5.90
C THR A 13 -3.64 3.58 5.88
N ILE A 14 -2.83 3.51 6.94
CA ILE A 14 -1.81 2.47 7.11
C ILE A 14 -2.47 1.09 7.20
N LEU A 15 -3.60 0.98 7.91
CA LEU A 15 -4.32 -0.29 8.05
C LEU A 15 -4.87 -0.77 6.69
N ILE A 16 -5.51 0.13 5.92
CA ILE A 16 -6.00 -0.18 4.57
C ILE A 16 -4.85 -0.61 3.66
N SER A 17 -3.73 0.12 3.66
CA SER A 17 -2.59 -0.19 2.80
C SER A 17 -1.89 -1.49 3.21
N THR A 18 -1.83 -1.81 4.50
CA THR A 18 -1.27 -3.07 5.01
C THR A 18 -2.11 -4.27 4.56
N ILE A 19 -3.44 -4.18 4.68
CA ILE A 19 -4.34 -5.24 4.21
C ILE A 19 -4.22 -5.42 2.70
N ALA A 20 -4.26 -4.32 1.95
CA ALA A 20 -4.15 -4.34 0.49
C ALA A 20 -2.83 -4.94 0.02
N ALA A 21 -1.71 -4.56 0.65
CA ALA A 21 -0.40 -5.11 0.34
C ALA A 21 -0.26 -6.58 0.73
N GLY A 22 -0.89 -6.98 1.83
CA GLY A 22 -0.84 -8.34 2.35
C GLY A 22 -1.66 -9.34 1.55
N LEU A 23 -2.76 -8.93 0.91
CA LEU A 23 -3.62 -9.81 0.11
C LEU A 23 -2.84 -10.68 -0.88
N PRO A 24 -2.10 -10.11 -1.86
CA PRO A 24 -1.35 -10.92 -2.82
C PRO A 24 -0.17 -11.69 -2.19
N LEU A 25 0.34 -11.26 -1.03
CA LEU A 25 1.38 -12.01 -0.30
C LEU A 25 0.81 -13.27 0.35
N TRP A 26 -0.39 -13.24 0.91
CA TRP A 26 -0.99 -14.41 1.56
C TRP A 26 -1.75 -15.32 0.60
N THR A 27 -2.26 -14.81 -0.52
CA THR A 27 -3.04 -15.62 -1.48
C THR A 27 -2.17 -16.35 -2.49
N SER A 28 -0.90 -15.98 -2.64
CA SER A 28 -0.02 -16.67 -3.58
C SER A 28 0.51 -17.97 -2.96
N SER A 29 0.44 -19.05 -3.72
CA SER A 29 0.95 -20.37 -3.33
C SER A 29 2.48 -20.49 -3.40
N ALA A 30 3.19 -19.40 -3.77
CA ALA A 30 4.64 -19.44 -3.94
C ALA A 30 5.35 -19.45 -2.58
N ARG A 31 6.21 -20.46 -2.38
CA ARG A 31 7.03 -20.58 -1.16
C ARG A 31 8.09 -19.49 -1.05
N GLN A 32 8.51 -18.93 -2.19
CA GLN A 32 9.45 -17.81 -2.26
C GLN A 32 8.89 -16.77 -3.24
N PHE A 33 8.65 -15.56 -2.74
CA PHE A 33 8.24 -14.44 -3.57
C PHE A 33 9.46 -13.82 -4.25
N ASP A 34 9.38 -13.70 -5.57
CA ASP A 34 10.24 -12.81 -6.33
C ASP A 34 9.56 -11.45 -6.47
N PHE A 35 10.03 -10.47 -5.69
CA PHE A 35 9.53 -9.10 -5.72
C PHE A 35 9.98 -8.34 -6.97
N THR A 36 10.82 -8.92 -7.82
CA THR A 36 11.22 -8.36 -9.12
C THR A 36 10.38 -8.87 -10.28
N ASP A 37 9.52 -9.87 -10.05
CA ASP A 37 8.60 -10.35 -11.08
C ASP A 37 7.63 -9.23 -11.48
N PRO A 38 7.66 -8.77 -12.74
CA PRO A 38 6.77 -7.72 -13.21
C PRO A 38 5.30 -8.11 -13.11
N GLY A 39 4.97 -9.41 -13.21
CA GLY A 39 3.60 -9.89 -13.07
C GLY A 39 3.06 -9.65 -11.67
N PHE A 40 3.79 -10.12 -10.65
CA PHE A 40 3.48 -9.85 -9.25
C PHE A 40 3.42 -8.34 -8.94
N LEU A 41 4.44 -7.58 -9.35
CA LEU A 41 4.51 -6.14 -9.12
C LEU A 41 3.32 -5.38 -9.72
N ALA A 42 2.91 -5.72 -10.94
CA ALA A 42 1.78 -5.08 -11.59
C ALA A 42 0.49 -5.31 -10.78
N VAL A 43 0.20 -6.55 -10.38
CA VAL A 43 -0.97 -6.87 -9.55
C VAL A 43 -0.89 -6.16 -8.20
N TRP A 44 0.29 -6.17 -7.57
CA TRP A 44 0.49 -5.59 -6.25
C TRP A 44 0.32 -4.06 -6.24
N ILE A 45 0.81 -3.38 -7.29
CA ILE A 45 0.62 -1.95 -7.48
C ILE A 45 -0.85 -1.64 -7.80
N LEU A 46 -1.52 -2.45 -8.63
CA LEU A 46 -2.91 -2.23 -9.04
C LEU A 46 -3.87 -2.33 -7.84
N ILE A 47 -3.67 -3.35 -6.98
CA ILE A 47 -4.39 -3.46 -5.70
C ILE A 47 -4.10 -2.25 -4.82
N GLY A 48 -2.84 -1.81 -4.75
CA GLY A 48 -2.45 -0.59 -4.03
C GLY A 48 -3.16 0.67 -4.53
N VAL A 49 -3.27 0.84 -5.85
CA VAL A 49 -3.97 1.97 -6.47
C VAL A 49 -5.46 1.93 -6.09
N ALA A 50 -6.09 0.76 -6.17
CA ALA A 50 -7.49 0.60 -5.75
C ALA A 50 -7.68 0.92 -4.25
N ALA A 51 -6.80 0.41 -3.38
CA ALA A 51 -6.81 0.67 -1.96
C ALA A 51 -6.58 2.16 -1.64
N SER A 52 -5.72 2.83 -2.41
CA SER A 52 -5.45 4.26 -2.25
C SER A 52 -6.68 5.11 -2.58
N PHE A 53 -7.48 4.69 -3.57
CA PHE A 53 -8.77 5.28 -3.88
C PHE A 53 -9.75 5.16 -2.71
N ILE A 54 -9.86 3.95 -2.14
CA ILE A 54 -10.73 3.68 -0.99
C ILE A 54 -10.28 4.52 0.21
N ALA A 55 -8.96 4.55 0.48
CA ALA A 55 -8.40 5.35 1.55
C ALA A 55 -8.70 6.85 1.38
N GLN A 56 -8.64 7.39 0.15
CA GLN A 56 -8.96 8.79 -0.12
C GLN A 56 -10.45 9.11 -0.04
N PHE A 57 -11.30 8.12 -0.33
CA PHE A 57 -12.74 8.24 -0.16
C PHE A 57 -13.12 8.31 1.32
N VAL A 58 -12.53 7.44 2.14
CA VAL A 58 -12.78 7.38 3.59
C VAL A 58 -12.08 8.53 4.33
N VAL A 59 -10.83 8.79 3.94
CA VAL A 59 -9.89 9.64 4.66
C VAL A 59 -9.30 10.66 3.68
N ASN A 60 -9.83 11.88 3.67
CA ASN A 60 -9.41 12.95 2.76
C ASN A 60 -8.04 13.57 3.17
N LEU A 61 -6.99 12.74 3.21
CA LEU A 61 -5.62 13.09 3.56
C LEU A 61 -4.88 13.81 2.42
N LYS A 62 -3.84 14.57 2.80
CA LYS A 62 -2.93 15.20 1.83
C LYS A 62 -2.07 14.12 1.17
N LEU A 63 -1.73 14.34 -0.10
CA LEU A 63 -0.89 13.44 -0.92
C LEU A 63 0.37 12.97 -0.19
N ARG A 64 1.12 13.89 0.43
CA ARG A 64 2.36 13.57 1.17
C ARG A 64 2.12 12.59 2.33
N ASP A 65 1.04 12.81 3.08
CA ASP A 65 0.68 11.94 4.21
C ASP A 65 0.25 10.56 3.71
N MET A 66 -0.43 10.51 2.56
CA MET A 66 -0.89 9.26 1.95
C MET A 66 0.26 8.39 1.46
N ILE A 67 1.25 9.00 0.78
CA ILE A 67 2.45 8.30 0.30
C ILE A 67 3.21 7.68 1.47
N GLY A 68 3.42 8.46 2.55
CA GLY A 68 4.08 7.95 3.76
C GLY A 68 3.31 6.80 4.41
N ALA A 69 1.99 6.93 4.56
CA ALA A 69 1.15 5.89 5.14
C ALA A 69 1.12 4.59 4.30
N PHE A 70 1.12 4.70 2.98
CA PHE A 70 1.18 3.53 2.11
C PHE A 70 2.55 2.85 2.10
N ALA A 71 3.64 3.63 2.09
CA ALA A 71 4.99 3.08 2.21
C ALA A 71 5.15 2.30 3.52
N ILE A 72 4.70 2.87 4.64
CA ILE A 72 4.72 2.19 5.95
C ILE A 72 3.87 0.92 5.93
N GLY A 73 2.64 0.98 5.39
CA GLY A 73 1.75 -0.17 5.37
C GLY A 73 2.28 -1.33 4.51
N TYR A 74 2.81 -1.04 3.32
CA TYR A 74 3.44 -2.04 2.46
C TYR A 74 4.64 -2.70 3.13
N VAL A 75 5.52 -1.90 3.74
CA VAL A 75 6.66 -2.40 4.51
C VAL A 75 6.17 -3.30 5.66
N SER A 76 5.17 -2.85 6.42
CA SER A 76 4.65 -3.63 7.54
C SER A 76 4.03 -4.95 7.09
N ALA A 77 3.33 -4.99 5.95
CA ALA A 77 2.77 -6.22 5.40
C ALA A 77 3.87 -7.23 5.04
N VAL A 78 4.96 -6.77 4.40
CA VAL A 78 6.11 -7.63 4.08
C VAL A 78 6.81 -8.14 5.34
N VAL A 79 7.00 -7.29 6.34
CA VAL A 79 7.59 -7.69 7.63
C VAL A 79 6.72 -8.74 8.32
N ILE A 80 5.40 -8.53 8.42
CA ILE A 80 4.48 -9.47 9.05
C ILE A 80 4.47 -10.80 8.30
N HIS A 81 4.43 -10.76 6.97
CA HIS A 81 4.47 -11.97 6.14
C HIS A 81 5.76 -12.76 6.37
N PHE A 82 6.92 -12.08 6.38
CA PHE A 82 8.21 -12.69 6.60
C PHE A 82 8.33 -13.33 8.00
N VAL A 83 7.95 -12.60 9.05
CA VAL A 83 7.93 -13.11 10.43
C VAL A 83 6.99 -14.32 10.54
N SER A 84 5.80 -14.25 9.96
CA SER A 84 4.85 -15.37 9.93
C SER A 84 5.43 -16.60 9.23
N THR A 85 6.12 -16.39 8.10
CA THR A 85 6.74 -17.47 7.32
C THR A 85 7.85 -18.16 8.11
N ILE A 86 8.70 -17.40 8.80
CA ILE A 86 9.74 -17.94 9.68
C ILE A 86 9.12 -18.78 10.79
N LEU A 87 8.11 -18.25 11.48
CA LEU A 87 7.48 -18.94 12.61
C LEU A 87 6.79 -20.24 12.20
N LEU A 88 6.14 -20.27 11.03
CA LEU A 88 5.36 -21.42 10.57
C LEU A 88 6.19 -22.47 9.83
N THR A 89 7.24 -22.06 9.11
CA THR A 89 7.95 -22.96 8.19
C THR A 89 9.46 -23.06 8.46
N SER A 90 9.99 -22.28 9.40
CA SER A 90 11.44 -22.15 9.69
C SER A 90 12.29 -21.77 8.47
N PHE A 91 11.66 -21.20 7.43
CA PHE A 91 12.32 -20.78 6.21
C PHE A 91 12.71 -19.30 6.28
N VAL A 92 13.98 -19.01 5.99
CA VAL A 92 14.51 -17.64 5.94
C VAL A 92 14.68 -17.23 4.48
N GLN A 93 13.95 -16.20 4.06
CA GLN A 93 14.05 -15.64 2.71
C GLN A 93 15.38 -14.86 2.56
N SER A 94 16.15 -15.14 1.50
CA SER A 94 17.52 -14.62 1.32
C SER A 94 17.63 -13.15 0.90
N ARG A 95 16.52 -12.51 0.50
CA ARG A 95 16.50 -11.15 -0.10
C ARG A 95 15.55 -10.19 0.61
N PHE A 96 15.50 -10.25 1.93
CA PHE A 96 14.59 -9.43 2.73
C PHE A 96 14.77 -7.92 2.50
N GLU A 97 16.01 -7.44 2.39
CA GLU A 97 16.30 -6.01 2.15
C GLU A 97 15.70 -5.51 0.83
N LEU A 98 15.83 -6.31 -0.23
CA LEU A 98 15.27 -5.98 -1.54
C LEU A 98 13.74 -6.00 -1.49
N SER A 99 13.14 -6.96 -0.78
CA SER A 99 11.68 -7.00 -0.56
C SER A 99 11.18 -5.73 0.13
N LEU A 100 11.89 -5.23 1.15
CA LEU A 100 11.53 -3.99 1.83
C LEU A 100 11.63 -2.77 0.93
N LEU A 101 12.70 -2.68 0.13
CA LEU A 101 12.89 -1.59 -0.82
C LEU A 101 11.78 -1.60 -1.90
N MET A 102 11.46 -2.77 -2.44
CA MET A 102 10.37 -2.92 -3.40
C MET A 102 9.01 -2.61 -2.78
N ALA A 103 8.78 -2.99 -1.52
CA ALA A 103 7.56 -2.64 -0.79
C ALA A 103 7.41 -1.12 -0.62
N MET A 104 8.49 -0.44 -0.27
CA MET A 104 8.51 1.01 -0.10
C MET A 104 8.22 1.73 -1.43
N LEU A 105 8.85 1.28 -2.53
CA LEU A 105 8.63 1.85 -3.86
C LEU A 105 7.22 1.54 -4.40
N ALA A 106 6.74 0.32 -4.26
CA ALA A 106 5.39 -0.07 -4.69
C ALA A 106 4.30 0.65 -3.88
N GLY A 107 4.47 0.75 -2.56
CA GLY A 107 3.55 1.48 -1.69
C GLY A 107 3.51 2.98 -2.01
N SER A 108 4.68 3.62 -2.14
CA SER A 108 4.74 5.04 -2.49
C SER A 108 4.21 5.33 -3.90
N GLY A 109 4.57 4.49 -4.88
CA GLY A 109 4.12 4.61 -6.26
C GLY A 109 2.60 4.44 -6.41
N SER A 110 2.03 3.40 -5.79
CA SER A 110 0.59 3.13 -5.84
C SER A 110 -0.24 4.27 -5.20
N ALA A 111 0.20 4.79 -4.05
CA ALA A 111 -0.45 5.92 -3.39
C ALA A 111 -0.37 7.21 -4.21
N TRP A 112 0.76 7.44 -4.88
CA TRP A 112 0.95 8.59 -5.75
C TRP A 112 0.01 8.52 -6.96
N ILE A 113 0.00 7.38 -7.67
CA ILE A 113 -0.84 7.15 -8.85
C ILE A 113 -2.32 7.29 -8.49
N GLY A 114 -2.80 6.60 -7.45
CA GLY A 114 -4.21 6.66 -7.10
C GLY A 114 -4.64 8.04 -6.57
N SER A 115 -3.75 8.76 -5.88
CA SER A 115 -4.03 10.14 -5.49
C SER A 115 -4.13 11.11 -6.66
N LEU A 116 -3.33 10.92 -7.70
CA LEU A 116 -3.42 11.72 -8.93
C LEU A 116 -4.73 11.45 -9.65
N LEU A 117 -5.11 10.18 -9.77
CA LEU A 117 -6.38 9.78 -10.37
C LEU A 117 -7.58 10.35 -9.59
N TRP A 118 -7.56 10.31 -8.25
CA TRP A 118 -8.59 10.89 -7.40
C TRP A 118 -8.72 12.41 -7.61
N LYS A 119 -7.59 13.13 -7.65
CA LYS A 119 -7.57 14.57 -7.95
C LYS A 119 -8.15 14.87 -9.34
N GLY A 120 -7.81 14.07 -10.35
CA GLY A 120 -8.36 14.19 -11.70
C GLY A 120 -9.89 14.12 -11.71
N ILE A 121 -10.46 13.10 -11.06
CA ILE A 121 -11.91 12.88 -10.96
C ILE A 121 -12.59 14.04 -10.23
N ARG A 122 -12.02 14.50 -9.11
CA ARG A 122 -12.60 15.58 -8.31
C ARG A 122 -12.57 16.93 -9.04
N THR A 123 -11.53 17.18 -9.84
CA THR A 123 -11.39 18.41 -10.63
C THR A 123 -12.33 18.40 -11.84
N GLY A 124 -12.53 17.23 -12.48
CA GLY A 124 -13.51 17.06 -13.54
C GLY A 124 -14.95 17.33 -13.08
N LYS A 125 -15.32 16.87 -11.87
CA LYS A 125 -16.63 17.19 -11.26
C LYS A 125 -16.82 18.68 -10.98
N LYS A 126 -15.75 19.44 -10.70
CA LYS A 126 -15.81 20.89 -10.46
C LYS A 126 -16.04 21.69 -11.75
N LYS A 127 -15.50 21.24 -12.89
CA LYS A 127 -15.73 21.88 -14.20
C LYS A 127 -17.15 21.66 -14.73
N ARG A 128 -17.80 20.53 -14.40
CA ARG A 128 -19.16 20.19 -14.88
C ARG A 128 -20.29 20.91 -14.11
N LYS A 129 -19.97 21.65 -13.05
CA LYS A 129 -20.91 22.44 -12.23
C LYS A 129 -20.83 23.96 -12.48
N LYS A 130 -19.92 24.42 -13.33
CA LYS A 130 -19.89 25.78 -13.87
C LYS A 130 -20.46 25.76 -15.28
#